data_AF-A0A7V4U520-F1
#
_entry.id   AF-A0A7V4U520-F1
#
_cell.length_a   1.000
_cell.length_b   1.000
_cell.length_c   1.000
_cell.angle_alpha   90.00
_cell.angle_beta   90.00
_cell.angle_gamma   90.00
#
_symmetry.space_group_name_H-M   'P 1'
#
loop_
_entity.id
_entity.type
_entity.pdbx_description
1 polymer ?
#
loop_
_entity_poly.entity_id
_entity_poly.type
_entity_poly.pdbx_seq_one_letter_code
_entity_poly.pdbx_strand_id
1 'polypeptide(L)'
;MFIAICSTLSAFSEAYAVLQPHGFKIAIFPFENFSEDKEAITITIPALREKLGSMGYEILDDESMNKFMIKERIRTTGCVCHDIAMKIGKELNVQAVLTGTINTYIKGDNLEYGLTLRLISTTDGSIIWAEHSAGTGEDFTGILEIGKIKSIERLTEKILNKALKSFSISLPKKESESVYKIAVMPFQNMSRIKDSGNIVTYIFLTELFKNKKFFPVEYGEVRRLIVDLRVREKGELDMNHVAEIARKAGIDAILVGSVDTYRSGSGTDIAPEAEISARLIDARKNKVIWCNTFHVKGDDDIFMLDWGRIRSVENTAYKAVKKLVKDMEKAKWQ
;
A
#
# COMPACT_ATOMS: atom_id res chain seq x y z
N MET A 1 -21.25 2.01 -68.51
CA MET A 1 -20.96 0.86 -67.64
C MET A 1 -19.47 0.86 -67.36
N PHE A 2 -19.05 1.54 -66.30
CA PHE A 2 -17.76 1.43 -65.59
C PHE A 2 -17.87 2.45 -64.44
N ILE A 3 -18.08 1.96 -63.21
CA ILE A 3 -17.95 2.77 -62.00
C ILE A 3 -16.93 2.05 -61.14
N ALA A 4 -15.85 2.77 -60.84
CA ALA A 4 -14.78 2.35 -59.96
C ALA A 4 -15.32 2.18 -58.53
N ILE A 5 -15.10 1.02 -57.93
CA ILE A 5 -15.34 0.79 -56.50
C ILE A 5 -13.99 0.95 -55.79
N CYS A 6 -13.82 2.13 -55.21
CA CYS A 6 -12.87 2.38 -54.15
C CYS A 6 -13.56 2.03 -52.84
N SER A 7 -13.08 1.01 -52.13
CA SER A 7 -13.36 0.83 -50.71
C SER A 7 -12.18 0.12 -50.06
N THR A 8 -11.35 0.94 -49.43
CA THR A 8 -10.27 0.58 -48.51
C THR A 8 -10.80 -0.36 -47.43
N LEU A 9 -10.24 -1.57 -47.37
CA LEU A 9 -10.49 -2.52 -46.30
C LEU A 9 -9.78 -2.03 -45.03
N SER A 10 -10.56 -1.84 -43.98
CA SER A 10 -10.15 -1.35 -42.66
C SER A 10 -9.17 -2.32 -41.99
N ALA A 11 -7.92 -1.88 -41.84
CA ALA A 11 -6.95 -2.52 -40.96
C ALA A 11 -6.96 -1.79 -39.62
N PHE A 12 -7.53 -2.37 -38.56
CA PHE A 12 -7.17 -2.07 -37.17
C PHE A 12 -7.55 -3.26 -36.28
N SER A 13 -6.69 -4.28 -36.30
CA SER A 13 -6.51 -5.16 -35.15
C SER A 13 -5.36 -4.53 -34.35
N GLU A 14 -5.68 -3.66 -33.39
CA GLU A 14 -4.68 -3.21 -32.42
C GLU A 14 -4.28 -4.39 -31.53
N ALA A 15 -3.21 -5.05 -31.95
CA ALA A 15 -2.39 -5.85 -31.07
C ALA A 15 -1.88 -4.93 -29.95
N TYR A 16 -2.29 -5.22 -28.73
CA TYR A 16 -1.64 -4.71 -27.52
C TYR A 16 -0.19 -5.19 -27.50
N ALA A 17 0.69 -4.47 -28.19
CA ALA A 17 2.10 -4.49 -27.87
C ALA A 17 2.24 -3.80 -26.51
N VAL A 18 2.47 -4.59 -25.47
CA VAL A 18 3.03 -4.08 -24.22
C VAL A 18 4.33 -3.40 -24.61
N LEU A 19 4.31 -2.07 -24.74
CA LEU A 19 5.52 -1.27 -24.82
C LEU A 19 6.32 -1.61 -23.56
N GLN A 20 7.39 -2.39 -23.75
CA GLN A 20 8.41 -2.55 -22.73
C GLN A 20 8.78 -1.13 -22.28
N PRO A 21 8.75 -0.82 -20.97
CA PRO A 21 8.85 0.55 -20.46
C PRO A 21 10.27 1.11 -20.53
N HIS A 22 11.02 0.78 -21.60
CA HIS A 22 12.39 1.21 -21.81
C HIS A 22 12.50 2.74 -21.63
N GLY A 23 13.33 3.15 -20.69
CA GLY A 23 13.51 4.56 -20.31
C GLY A 23 12.64 5.05 -19.15
N PHE A 24 11.75 4.22 -18.58
CA PHE A 24 11.05 4.57 -17.35
C PHE A 24 11.94 4.27 -16.13
N LYS A 25 12.43 5.34 -15.53
CA LYS A 25 13.35 5.35 -14.39
C LYS A 25 12.60 5.52 -13.07
N ILE A 26 12.86 4.60 -12.15
CA ILE A 26 12.25 4.55 -10.80
C ILE A 26 13.33 4.81 -9.76
N ALA A 27 13.08 5.74 -8.83
CA ALA A 27 13.86 5.83 -7.61
C ALA A 27 13.26 4.93 -6.53
N ILE A 28 14.08 4.14 -5.84
CA ILE A 28 13.65 3.45 -4.61
C ILE A 28 14.00 4.36 -3.43
N PHE A 29 12.98 4.91 -2.80
CA PHE A 29 13.13 5.68 -1.57
C PHE A 29 13.36 4.73 -0.40
N PRO A 30 14.14 5.09 0.65
CA PRO A 30 14.37 4.18 1.76
C PRO A 30 13.07 3.75 2.43
N PHE A 31 12.93 2.45 2.62
CA PHE A 31 11.75 1.87 3.26
C PHE A 31 11.80 2.09 4.76
N GLU A 32 10.62 2.13 5.37
CA GLU A 32 10.50 2.02 6.81
C GLU A 32 10.49 0.54 7.21
N ASN A 33 11.19 0.21 8.29
CA ASN A 33 11.25 -1.15 8.80
C ASN A 33 10.50 -1.22 10.12
N PHE A 34 9.28 -1.77 10.09
CA PHE A 34 8.51 -2.05 11.29
C PHE A 34 8.87 -3.39 11.91
N SER A 35 9.62 -4.22 11.19
CA SER A 35 10.30 -5.34 11.84
C SER A 35 11.47 -4.82 12.68
N GLU A 36 11.75 -5.51 13.78
CA GLU A 36 12.93 -5.21 14.62
C GLU A 36 14.24 -5.71 13.99
N ASP A 37 14.17 -6.44 12.86
CA ASP A 37 15.31 -7.06 12.20
C ASP A 37 15.85 -6.19 11.07
N LYS A 38 17.10 -5.73 11.21
CA LYS A 38 17.77 -4.89 10.20
C LYS A 38 18.04 -5.64 8.89
N GLU A 39 18.16 -6.97 8.93
CA GLU A 39 18.39 -7.82 7.77
C GLU A 39 17.25 -7.72 6.75
N ALA A 40 16.04 -7.40 7.22
CA ALA A 40 14.86 -7.24 6.40
C ALA A 40 15.09 -6.28 5.22
N ILE A 41 15.71 -5.12 5.49
CA ILE A 41 16.04 -4.11 4.46
C ILE A 41 17.14 -4.62 3.53
N THR A 42 18.19 -5.23 4.10
CA THR A 42 19.36 -5.71 3.36
C THR A 42 19.01 -6.80 2.35
N ILE A 43 17.96 -7.58 2.60
CA ILE A 43 17.47 -8.61 1.67
C ILE A 43 16.38 -8.05 0.73
N THR A 44 15.43 -7.28 1.26
CA THR A 44 14.26 -6.83 0.49
C THR A 44 14.65 -5.86 -0.62
N ILE A 45 15.49 -4.86 -0.33
CA ILE A 45 15.78 -3.79 -1.29
C ILE A 45 16.56 -4.30 -2.52
N PRO A 46 17.64 -5.10 -2.38
CA PRO A 46 18.32 -5.66 -3.54
C PRO A 46 17.42 -6.58 -4.38
N ALA A 47 16.61 -7.43 -3.75
CA ALA A 47 15.68 -8.31 -4.45
C ALA A 47 14.62 -7.52 -5.24
N LEU A 48 14.14 -6.40 -4.69
CA LEU A 48 13.20 -5.50 -5.38
C LEU A 48 13.85 -4.80 -6.57
N ARG A 49 15.10 -4.32 -6.42
CA ARG A 49 15.89 -3.71 -7.50
C ARG A 49 16.08 -4.68 -8.67
N GLU A 50 16.51 -5.91 -8.37
CA GLU A 50 16.71 -6.96 -9.37
C GLU A 50 15.41 -7.27 -10.12
N LYS A 51 14.31 -7.46 -9.39
CA LYS A 51 13.00 -7.79 -10.00
C LYS A 51 12.50 -6.68 -10.90
N LEU A 52 12.52 -5.42 -10.46
CA LEU A 52 12.09 -4.29 -11.29
C LEU A 52 13.01 -4.10 -12.51
N GLY A 53 14.32 -4.28 -12.34
CA GLY A 53 15.27 -4.27 -13.47
C GLY A 53 14.96 -5.36 -14.50
N SER A 54 14.65 -6.59 -14.04
CA SER A 54 14.24 -7.70 -14.92
C SER A 54 12.91 -7.45 -15.66
N MET A 55 12.06 -6.55 -15.13
CA MET A 55 10.83 -6.09 -15.77
C MET A 55 11.06 -4.96 -16.78
N GLY A 56 12.31 -4.53 -16.99
CA GLY A 56 12.68 -3.53 -17.99
C GLY A 56 12.70 -2.08 -17.49
N TYR A 57 12.59 -1.85 -16.17
CA TYR A 57 12.69 -0.52 -15.56
C TYR A 57 14.14 -0.14 -15.29
N GLU A 58 14.47 1.13 -15.52
CA GLU A 58 15.75 1.68 -15.05
C GLU A 58 15.60 2.03 -13.56
N ILE A 59 16.53 1.57 -12.72
CA ILE A 59 16.47 1.87 -11.29
C ILE A 59 17.59 2.85 -10.92
N LEU A 60 17.24 3.97 -10.29
CA LEU A 60 18.22 4.93 -9.76
C LEU A 60 19.15 4.24 -8.76
N ASP A 61 20.45 4.52 -8.83
CA ASP A 61 21.43 3.99 -7.90
C ASP A 61 21.27 4.56 -6.48
N ASP A 62 21.72 3.79 -5.48
CA ASP A 62 21.59 4.17 -4.07
C ASP A 62 22.42 5.41 -3.72
N GLU A 63 23.57 5.63 -4.37
CA GLU A 63 24.45 6.75 -4.08
C GLU A 63 23.79 8.09 -4.44
N SER A 64 23.17 8.17 -5.62
CA SER A 64 22.41 9.33 -6.08
C SER A 64 21.22 9.63 -5.16
N MET A 65 20.47 8.61 -4.76
CA MET A 65 19.35 8.77 -3.82
C MET A 65 19.83 9.24 -2.44
N ASN A 66 20.90 8.65 -1.91
CA ASN A 66 21.48 9.05 -0.62
C ASN A 66 22.02 10.48 -0.64
N LYS A 67 22.74 10.87 -1.71
CA LYS A 67 23.23 12.24 -1.92
C LYS A 67 22.08 13.24 -1.92
N PHE A 68 20.99 12.93 -2.62
CA PHE A 68 19.79 13.75 -2.62
C PHE A 68 19.20 13.91 -1.22
N MET A 69 19.03 12.81 -0.47
CA MET A 69 18.47 12.87 0.88
C MET A 69 19.32 13.69 1.85
N ILE A 70 20.64 13.56 1.77
CA ILE A 70 21.57 14.36 2.58
C ILE A 70 21.46 15.85 2.23
N LYS A 71 21.51 16.18 0.93
CA LYS A 71 21.40 17.56 0.42
C LYS A 71 20.09 18.21 0.86
N GLU A 72 18.98 17.51 0.67
CA GLU A 72 17.63 17.98 1.00
C GLU A 72 17.26 17.80 2.48
N ARG A 73 18.20 17.28 3.29
CA ARG A 73 18.07 17.06 4.75
C ARG A 73 16.85 16.21 5.11
N ILE A 74 16.51 15.25 4.25
CA ILE A 74 15.39 14.35 4.42
C ILE A 74 15.79 13.26 5.40
N ARG A 75 15.14 13.22 6.56
CA ARG A 75 15.41 12.25 7.65
C ARG A 75 14.34 11.18 7.82
N THR A 76 13.18 11.36 7.19
CA THR A 76 12.06 10.41 7.28
C THR A 76 12.14 9.42 6.11
N THR A 77 11.78 8.16 6.37
CA THR A 77 11.72 7.06 5.40
C THR A 77 10.28 6.54 5.26
N GLY A 78 9.99 5.68 4.27
CA GLY A 78 8.69 4.98 4.12
C GLY A 78 7.50 5.82 3.61
N CYS A 79 7.60 7.14 3.63
CA CYS A 79 6.58 8.05 3.09
C CYS A 79 7.22 9.20 2.31
N VAL A 80 6.53 9.68 1.26
CA VAL A 80 7.04 10.71 0.34
C VAL A 80 5.94 11.72 0.03
N CYS A 81 6.03 12.91 0.61
CA CYS A 81 5.08 13.98 0.28
C CYS A 81 5.31 14.52 -1.14
N HIS A 82 4.31 15.26 -1.63
CA HIS A 82 4.27 15.82 -2.98
C HIS A 82 5.54 16.59 -3.36
N ASP A 83 5.97 17.54 -2.53
CA ASP A 83 7.14 18.38 -2.78
C ASP A 83 8.43 17.57 -2.94
N ILE A 84 8.59 16.51 -2.14
CA ILE A 84 9.76 15.63 -2.20
C ILE A 84 9.72 14.77 -3.47
N ALA A 85 8.57 14.19 -3.81
CA ALA A 85 8.42 13.41 -5.04
C ALA A 85 8.77 14.24 -6.29
N MET A 86 8.26 15.47 -6.38
CA MET A 86 8.56 16.37 -7.50
C MET A 86 10.03 16.76 -7.56
N LYS A 87 10.64 17.04 -6.40
CA LYS A 87 12.05 17.42 -6.35
C LYS A 87 12.96 16.24 -6.73
N ILE A 88 12.64 15.02 -6.31
CA ILE A 88 13.32 13.80 -6.76
C ILE A 88 13.22 13.68 -8.28
N GLY A 89 12.03 13.85 -8.87
CA GLY A 89 11.85 13.77 -10.32
C GLY A 89 12.67 14.81 -11.09
N LYS A 90 12.65 16.07 -10.63
CA LYS A 90 13.39 17.17 -11.26
C LYS A 90 14.90 17.02 -11.15
N GLU A 91 15.42 16.61 -9.99
CA GLU A 91 16.85 16.58 -9.74
C GLU A 91 17.52 15.28 -10.20
N LEU A 92 16.80 14.15 -10.09
CA LEU A 92 17.36 12.81 -10.38
C LEU A 92 16.82 12.23 -11.69
N ASN A 93 15.99 12.98 -12.41
CA ASN A 93 15.39 12.60 -13.70
C ASN A 93 14.67 11.24 -13.65
N VAL A 94 13.82 11.04 -12.63
CA VAL A 94 13.02 9.82 -12.45
C VAL A 94 11.53 10.11 -12.61
N GLN A 95 10.79 9.17 -13.17
CA GLN A 95 9.34 9.32 -13.45
C GLN A 95 8.47 8.89 -12.26
N ALA A 96 9.00 8.03 -11.39
CA ALA A 96 8.31 7.62 -10.18
C ALA A 96 9.26 7.31 -9.02
N VAL A 97 8.71 7.36 -7.82
CA VAL A 97 9.39 7.00 -6.57
C VAL A 97 8.66 5.82 -5.96
N LEU A 98 9.35 4.68 -5.84
CA LEU A 98 8.86 3.52 -5.10
C LEU A 98 9.24 3.67 -3.64
N THR A 99 8.25 3.63 -2.76
CA THR A 99 8.40 3.64 -1.31
C THR A 99 7.58 2.53 -0.69
N GLY A 100 7.86 2.19 0.56
CA GLY A 100 7.16 1.11 1.23
C GLY A 100 7.61 0.88 2.65
N THR A 101 6.98 -0.12 3.25
CA THR A 101 7.26 -0.58 4.60
C THR A 101 7.46 -2.08 4.60
N ILE A 102 8.46 -2.55 5.34
CA ILE A 102 8.56 -3.96 5.71
C ILE A 102 7.85 -4.09 7.05
N ASN A 103 6.68 -4.73 7.01
CA ASN A 103 5.75 -4.80 8.13
C ASN A 103 6.15 -5.92 9.09
N THR A 104 6.47 -7.09 8.52
CA THR A 104 6.79 -8.30 9.27
C THR A 104 8.00 -8.99 8.65
N TYR A 105 8.95 -9.41 9.48
CA TYR A 105 10.13 -10.18 9.08
C TYR A 105 10.50 -11.12 10.23
N ILE A 106 9.93 -12.32 10.24
CA ILE A 106 10.10 -13.31 11.31
C ILE A 106 10.82 -14.53 10.74
N LYS A 107 11.95 -14.88 11.37
CA LYS A 107 12.77 -16.07 11.08
C LYS A 107 12.40 -17.23 12.03
N GLY A 108 12.85 -18.43 11.70
CA GLY A 108 12.66 -19.63 12.52
C GLY A 108 11.42 -20.43 12.11
N ASP A 109 10.82 -21.14 13.07
CA ASP A 109 9.76 -22.10 12.79
C ASP A 109 8.44 -21.45 12.35
N ASN A 110 8.14 -20.25 12.86
CA ASN A 110 6.99 -19.45 12.43
C ASN A 110 7.42 -18.38 11.43
N LEU A 111 7.91 -18.82 10.28
CA LEU A 111 8.41 -17.96 9.22
C LEU A 111 7.30 -17.05 8.69
N GLU A 112 7.48 -15.73 8.76
CA GLU A 112 6.49 -14.75 8.28
C GLU A 112 7.18 -13.55 7.62
N TYR A 113 6.62 -13.10 6.51
CA TYR A 113 7.10 -11.92 5.80
C TYR A 113 5.92 -11.13 5.25
N GLY A 114 5.96 -9.81 5.42
CA GLY A 114 4.92 -8.90 4.98
C GLY A 114 5.44 -7.52 4.63
N LEU A 115 4.91 -6.93 3.57
CA LEU A 115 5.27 -5.58 3.13
C LEU A 115 4.10 -4.86 2.47
N THR A 116 4.19 -3.53 2.49
CA THR A 116 3.30 -2.65 1.74
C THR A 116 4.14 -1.74 0.84
N LEU A 117 3.78 -1.65 -0.44
CA LEU A 117 4.49 -0.92 -1.48
C LEU A 117 3.60 0.15 -2.10
N ARG A 118 4.18 1.29 -2.45
CA ARG A 118 3.52 2.39 -3.17
C ARG A 118 4.47 3.01 -4.18
N LEU A 119 4.01 3.15 -5.42
CA LEU A 119 4.68 3.91 -6.47
C LEU A 119 4.03 5.29 -6.55
N ILE A 120 4.85 6.33 -6.40
CA ILE A 120 4.43 7.72 -6.36
C ILE A 120 4.89 8.42 -7.63
N SER A 121 3.97 9.10 -8.32
CA SER A 121 4.27 9.95 -9.49
C SER A 121 5.15 11.13 -9.08
N THR A 122 6.23 11.39 -9.82
CA THR A 122 7.03 12.61 -9.61
C THR A 122 6.45 13.85 -10.28
N THR A 123 5.36 13.70 -11.04
CA THR A 123 4.69 14.84 -11.69
C THR A 123 3.79 15.57 -10.71
N ASP A 124 3.05 14.83 -9.89
CA ASP A 124 1.98 15.37 -9.04
C ASP A 124 1.92 14.72 -7.64
N GLY A 125 2.85 13.84 -7.28
CA GLY A 125 2.89 13.18 -5.97
C GLY A 125 1.74 12.19 -5.73
N SER A 126 0.97 11.85 -6.76
CA SER A 126 -0.13 10.89 -6.64
C SER A 126 0.39 9.45 -6.52
N ILE A 127 -0.36 8.61 -5.80
CA ILE A 127 -0.14 7.16 -5.82
C ILE A 127 -0.60 6.63 -7.17
N ILE A 128 0.30 6.00 -7.93
CA ILE A 128 0.04 5.45 -9.27
C ILE A 128 0.05 3.91 -9.29
N TRP A 129 0.60 3.30 -8.25
CA TRP A 129 0.45 1.87 -7.96
C TRP A 129 0.61 1.66 -6.45
N ALA A 130 -0.12 0.70 -5.88
CA ALA A 130 0.04 0.29 -4.50
C ALA A 130 -0.32 -1.18 -4.33
N GLU A 131 0.45 -1.88 -3.50
CA GLU A 131 0.22 -3.28 -3.23
C GLU A 131 0.58 -3.63 -1.78
N HIS A 132 -0.12 -4.62 -1.26
CA HIS A 132 0.14 -5.22 0.02
C HIS A 132 0.28 -6.73 -0.16
N SER A 133 1.31 -7.32 0.41
CA SER A 133 1.52 -8.76 0.31
C SER A 133 2.17 -9.27 1.57
N ALA A 134 1.56 -10.28 2.17
CA ALA A 134 2.10 -10.99 3.31
C ALA A 134 1.85 -12.48 3.20
N GLY A 135 2.62 -13.26 3.95
CA GLY A 135 2.42 -14.69 4.07
C GLY A 135 3.40 -15.34 5.05
N THR A 136 3.14 -16.60 5.32
CA THR A 136 3.94 -17.46 6.17
C THR A 136 4.62 -18.55 5.33
N GLY A 137 5.62 -19.22 5.90
CA GLY A 137 6.23 -20.39 5.28
C GLY A 137 5.25 -21.53 4.99
N GLU A 138 4.18 -21.61 5.80
CA GLU A 138 3.11 -22.62 5.70
C GLU A 138 2.10 -22.38 4.57
N ASP A 139 2.01 -21.15 4.06
CA ASP A 139 1.05 -20.83 2.99
C ASP A 139 1.39 -21.50 1.65
N PHE A 140 2.55 -22.15 1.58
CA PHE A 140 3.06 -22.86 0.41
C PHE A 140 3.12 -24.39 0.62
N THR A 141 2.58 -24.88 1.74
CA THR A 141 2.59 -26.28 2.12
C THR A 141 1.50 -27.07 1.37
N GLY A 142 1.90 -28.12 0.65
CA GLY A 142 1.04 -29.12 0.02
C GLY A 142 0.90 -30.39 0.86
N ILE A 143 0.49 -31.50 0.23
CA ILE A 143 0.32 -32.80 0.91
C ILE A 143 1.67 -33.28 1.46
N LEU A 144 1.70 -33.82 2.70
CA LEU A 144 2.91 -34.30 3.38
C LEU A 144 4.01 -33.23 3.57
N GLU A 145 3.64 -31.99 3.89
CA GLU A 145 4.55 -30.84 4.03
C GLU A 145 5.32 -30.43 2.75
N ILE A 146 5.02 -31.02 1.60
CA ILE A 146 5.73 -30.74 0.35
C ILE A 146 5.48 -29.29 -0.08
N GLY A 147 6.54 -28.50 -0.23
CA GLY A 147 6.45 -27.10 -0.67
C GLY A 147 6.54 -26.06 0.45
N LYS A 148 6.48 -26.48 1.73
CA LYS A 148 6.69 -25.60 2.89
C LYS A 148 7.99 -24.81 2.72
N ILE A 149 7.90 -23.50 2.86
CA ILE A 149 9.08 -22.63 2.79
C ILE A 149 9.70 -22.53 4.17
N LYS A 150 10.98 -22.89 4.27
CA LYS A 150 11.75 -22.95 5.52
C LYS A 150 12.88 -21.90 5.61
N SER A 151 12.95 -20.98 4.65
CA SER A 151 13.97 -19.90 4.61
C SER A 151 13.29 -18.57 4.31
N ILE A 152 13.71 -17.54 5.05
CA ILE A 152 13.13 -16.20 4.96
C ILE A 152 13.42 -15.54 3.61
N GLU A 153 14.56 -15.84 3.00
CA GLU A 153 14.97 -15.37 1.69
C GLU A 153 14.03 -15.91 0.61
N ARG A 154 13.74 -17.22 0.63
CA ARG A 154 12.78 -17.83 -0.29
C ARG A 154 11.36 -17.31 -0.09
N LEU A 155 10.94 -17.09 1.16
CA LEU A 155 9.63 -16.52 1.45
C LEU A 155 9.54 -15.08 0.94
N THR A 156 10.55 -14.26 1.25
CA THR A 156 10.69 -12.88 0.75
C THR A 156 10.57 -12.84 -0.77
N GLU A 157 11.30 -13.69 -1.48
CA GLU A 157 11.24 -13.76 -2.93
C GLU A 157 9.85 -14.10 -3.45
N LYS A 158 9.16 -15.08 -2.84
CA LYS A 158 7.81 -15.49 -3.21
C LYS A 158 6.77 -14.40 -2.96
N ILE A 159 6.84 -13.71 -1.83
CA ILE A 159 5.92 -12.63 -1.46
C ILE A 159 6.17 -11.39 -2.33
N LEU A 160 7.42 -11.05 -2.64
CA LEU A 160 7.76 -10.00 -3.60
C LEU A 160 7.26 -10.33 -5.00
N ASN A 161 7.47 -11.56 -5.48
CA ASN A 161 6.92 -12.01 -6.76
C ASN A 161 5.39 -11.90 -6.78
N LYS A 162 4.72 -12.27 -5.68
CA LYS A 162 3.26 -12.12 -5.54
C LYS A 162 2.84 -10.65 -5.61
N ALA A 163 3.54 -9.73 -4.93
CA ALA A 163 3.24 -8.31 -4.95
C ALA A 163 3.44 -7.71 -6.35
N LEU A 164 4.55 -8.02 -7.01
CA LEU A 164 4.90 -7.43 -8.30
C LEU A 164 4.10 -7.99 -9.49
N LYS A 165 3.31 -9.06 -9.31
CA LYS A 165 2.39 -9.57 -10.35
C LYS A 165 1.39 -8.51 -10.82
N SER A 166 0.95 -7.62 -9.93
CA SER A 166 0.02 -6.53 -10.25
C SER A 166 0.74 -5.24 -10.65
N PHE A 167 2.07 -5.24 -10.70
CA PHE A 167 2.84 -4.03 -10.96
C PHE A 167 2.61 -3.52 -12.37
N SER A 168 2.08 -2.32 -12.46
CA SER A 168 1.84 -1.61 -13.72
C SER A 168 1.90 -0.11 -13.48
N ILE A 169 2.38 0.65 -14.48
CA ILE A 169 2.37 2.13 -14.43
C ILE A 169 1.11 2.71 -15.10
N SER A 170 0.19 1.87 -15.60
CA SER A 170 -1.12 2.36 -16.02
C SER A 170 -1.92 2.75 -14.79
N LEU A 171 -2.34 4.02 -14.73
CA LEU A 171 -3.30 4.49 -13.73
C LEU A 171 -4.55 3.59 -13.76
N PRO A 172 -5.07 3.16 -12.60
CA PRO A 172 -6.35 2.48 -12.57
C PRO A 172 -7.40 3.38 -13.23
N LYS A 173 -8.18 2.84 -14.16
CA LYS A 173 -9.28 3.56 -14.79
C LYS A 173 -10.32 3.90 -13.71
N LYS A 174 -10.27 5.11 -13.17
CA LYS A 174 -11.28 5.63 -12.25
C LYS A 174 -12.52 6.01 -13.05
N GLU A 175 -13.69 5.54 -12.61
CA GLU A 175 -14.95 5.85 -13.28
C GLU A 175 -15.33 7.31 -12.94
N SER A 176 -15.59 8.10 -13.99
CA SER A 176 -15.89 9.52 -13.89
C SER A 176 -17.37 9.73 -13.58
N GLU A 177 -17.65 10.20 -12.36
CA GLU A 177 -18.58 11.31 -12.08
C GLU A 177 -18.37 11.89 -10.65
N SER A 178 -17.82 11.13 -9.69
CA SER A 178 -17.38 11.65 -8.39
C SER A 178 -16.36 10.75 -7.68
N VAL A 179 -15.06 10.94 -7.98
CA VAL A 179 -13.97 10.31 -7.21
C VAL A 179 -13.72 11.16 -5.96
N TYR A 180 -13.77 10.56 -4.78
CA TYR A 180 -13.53 11.26 -3.51
C TYR A 180 -12.05 11.19 -3.10
N LYS A 181 -11.42 12.34 -2.87
CA LYS A 181 -10.07 12.44 -2.34
C LYS A 181 -10.09 12.18 -0.84
N ILE A 182 -9.46 11.09 -0.41
CA ILE A 182 -9.49 10.60 0.98
C ILE A 182 -8.11 10.74 1.60
N ALA A 183 -7.99 11.41 2.74
CA ALA A 183 -6.81 11.29 3.58
C ALA A 183 -7.01 10.22 4.64
N VAL A 184 -5.98 9.42 4.89
CA VAL A 184 -5.97 8.41 5.95
C VAL A 184 -5.07 8.91 7.06
N MET A 185 -5.64 9.14 8.24
CA MET A 185 -4.85 9.48 9.42
C MET A 185 -4.19 8.22 9.99
N PRO A 186 -3.07 8.35 10.73
CA PRO A 186 -2.51 7.22 11.46
C PRO A 186 -3.57 6.58 12.34
N PHE A 187 -3.80 5.28 12.12
CA PHE A 187 -4.71 4.53 12.96
C PHE A 187 -4.14 4.43 14.37
N GLN A 188 -5.02 4.62 15.35
CA GLN A 188 -4.63 4.47 16.75
C GLN A 188 -4.33 2.99 17.03
N ASN A 189 -3.22 2.72 17.69
CA ASN A 189 -2.85 1.37 18.06
C ASN A 189 -3.30 1.08 19.50
N MET A 190 -4.33 0.25 19.65
CA MET A 190 -4.77 -0.28 20.95
C MET A 190 -4.27 -1.71 21.19
N SER A 191 -3.62 -2.31 20.19
CA SER A 191 -3.03 -3.63 20.26
C SER A 191 -1.66 -3.62 20.97
N ARG A 192 -1.11 -4.81 21.22
CA ARG A 192 0.24 -4.96 21.79
C ARG A 192 1.36 -4.92 20.75
N ILE A 193 1.02 -5.07 19.47
CA ILE A 193 2.00 -5.11 18.40
C ILE A 193 2.35 -3.69 18.01
N LYS A 194 3.62 -3.33 18.13
CA LYS A 194 4.13 -2.01 17.76
C LYS A 194 3.82 -1.72 16.28
N ASP A 195 3.60 -0.45 15.96
CA ASP A 195 3.40 0.04 14.58
C ASP A 195 2.20 -0.55 13.82
N SER A 196 1.34 -1.39 14.44
CA SER A 196 0.16 -1.98 13.80
C SER A 196 -0.81 -0.93 13.26
N GLY A 197 -0.91 0.23 13.92
CA GLY A 197 -1.63 1.40 13.42
C GLY A 197 -1.10 1.91 12.08
N ASN A 198 0.22 2.01 11.91
CA ASN A 198 0.84 2.44 10.66
C ASN A 198 0.71 1.36 9.57
N ILE A 199 0.87 0.08 9.92
CA ILE A 199 0.66 -1.06 9.00
C ILE A 199 -0.77 -1.00 8.44
N VAL A 200 -1.79 -0.86 9.31
CA VAL A 200 -3.19 -0.76 8.89
C VAL A 200 -3.46 0.50 8.08
N THR A 201 -2.85 1.64 8.44
CA THR A 201 -2.92 2.89 7.66
C THR A 201 -2.47 2.67 6.22
N TYR A 202 -1.32 2.01 6.04
CA TYR A 202 -0.77 1.72 4.72
C TYR A 202 -1.58 0.67 3.94
N ILE A 203 -2.15 -0.32 4.61
CA ILE A 203 -3.10 -1.26 4.02
C ILE A 203 -4.36 -0.50 3.51
N PHE A 204 -4.88 0.46 4.28
CA PHE A 204 -6.00 1.29 3.87
C PHE A 204 -5.68 2.11 2.62
N LEU A 205 -4.51 2.74 2.55
CA LEU A 205 -4.09 3.47 1.34
C LEU A 205 -4.08 2.54 0.11
N THR A 206 -3.58 1.32 0.25
CA THR A 206 -3.57 0.32 -0.83
C THR A 206 -4.99 -0.05 -1.27
N GLU A 207 -5.90 -0.36 -0.35
CA GLU A 207 -7.26 -0.78 -0.70
C GLU A 207 -8.11 0.38 -1.23
N LEU A 208 -7.93 1.61 -0.71
CA LEU A 208 -8.54 2.81 -1.28
C LEU A 208 -8.02 3.09 -2.70
N PHE A 209 -6.73 2.86 -2.96
CA PHE A 209 -6.15 3.06 -4.29
C PHE A 209 -6.73 2.09 -5.31
N LYS A 210 -6.91 0.82 -4.92
CA LYS A 210 -7.53 -0.22 -5.76
C LYS A 210 -9.03 0.02 -6.00
N ASN A 211 -9.67 0.84 -5.17
CA ASN A 211 -11.08 1.18 -5.31
C ASN A 211 -11.29 2.31 -6.33
N LYS A 212 -12.24 2.14 -7.25
CA LYS A 212 -12.53 3.12 -8.31
C LYS A 212 -13.16 4.43 -7.81
N LYS A 213 -13.82 4.42 -6.64
CA LYS A 213 -14.52 5.59 -6.09
C LYS A 213 -13.62 6.52 -5.27
N PHE A 214 -12.42 6.05 -4.90
CA PHE A 214 -11.56 6.77 -3.96
C PHE A 214 -10.23 7.18 -4.59
N PHE A 215 -9.69 8.29 -4.10
CA PHE A 215 -8.37 8.79 -4.41
C PHE A 215 -7.61 9.00 -3.09
N PRO A 216 -6.84 8.01 -2.61
CA PRO A 216 -6.09 8.19 -1.38
C PRO A 216 -4.97 9.22 -1.57
N VAL A 217 -4.82 10.10 -0.59
CA VAL A 217 -3.67 11.00 -0.46
C VAL A 217 -2.53 10.24 0.21
N GLU A 218 -1.31 10.38 -0.33
CA GLU A 218 -0.12 9.75 0.24
C GLU A 218 0.13 10.24 1.68
N TYR A 219 0.60 9.34 2.55
CA TYR A 219 0.69 9.61 3.99
C TYR A 219 1.72 10.68 4.37
N GLY A 220 2.88 10.74 3.73
CA GLY A 220 3.85 11.81 3.85
C GLY A 220 3.26 13.20 3.62
N GLU A 221 2.29 13.35 2.71
CA GLU A 221 1.54 14.60 2.55
C GLU A 221 0.69 14.93 3.79
N VAL A 222 -0.05 13.95 4.30
CA VAL A 222 -0.83 14.09 5.55
C VAL A 222 0.09 14.43 6.73
N ARG A 223 1.21 13.73 6.85
CA ARG A 223 2.22 13.93 7.90
C ARG A 223 2.84 15.31 7.86
N ARG A 224 3.18 15.82 6.67
CA ARG A 224 3.67 17.19 6.48
C ARG A 224 2.67 18.19 7.06
N LEU A 225 1.39 18.05 6.69
CA LEU A 225 0.34 18.94 7.16
C LEU A 225 0.12 18.86 8.68
N ILE A 226 0.18 17.67 9.28
CA ILE A 226 0.14 17.49 10.75
C ILE A 226 1.25 18.29 11.43
N VAL A 227 2.49 18.19 10.91
CA VAL A 227 3.66 18.90 11.44
C VAL A 227 3.52 20.41 11.27
N ASP A 228 3.16 20.87 10.06
CA ASP A 228 3.04 22.29 9.72
C ASP A 228 1.95 22.99 10.54
N LEU A 229 0.84 22.28 10.79
CA LEU A 229 -0.27 22.74 11.61
C LEU A 229 -0.05 22.58 13.12
N ARG A 230 1.10 22.02 13.52
CA ARG A 230 1.48 21.78 14.93
C ARG A 230 0.43 20.99 15.71
N VAL A 231 -0.24 20.05 15.05
CA VAL A 231 -1.28 19.23 15.67
C VAL A 231 -0.60 18.30 16.69
N ARG A 232 -0.98 18.42 17.97
CA ARG A 232 -0.41 17.59 19.04
C ARG A 232 -1.06 16.21 19.03
N GLU A 233 -0.27 15.15 18.95
CA GLU A 233 -0.71 13.73 18.97
C GLU A 233 -1.27 13.24 20.33
N LYS A 234 -1.42 14.12 21.33
CA LYS A 234 -1.85 13.72 22.68
C LYS A 234 -3.36 13.50 22.74
N GLY A 235 -3.80 12.36 22.20
CA GLY A 235 -5.13 11.78 22.43
C GLY A 235 -6.24 12.54 21.70
N GLU A 236 -6.67 11.96 20.57
CA GLU A 236 -7.65 12.50 19.63
C GLU A 236 -7.17 13.75 18.88
N LEU A 237 -7.03 13.61 17.56
CA LEU A 237 -6.93 14.75 16.66
C LEU A 237 -8.23 15.55 16.82
N ASP A 238 -8.16 16.73 17.44
CA ASP A 238 -9.31 17.64 17.49
C ASP A 238 -9.84 17.83 16.06
N MET A 239 -11.16 17.62 15.91
CA MET A 239 -11.87 17.68 14.64
C MET A 239 -11.63 19.01 13.90
N ASN A 240 -11.32 20.08 14.63
CA ASN A 240 -10.94 21.37 14.07
C ASN A 240 -9.64 21.30 13.24
N HIS A 241 -8.60 20.61 13.75
CA HIS A 241 -7.34 20.43 13.02
C HIS A 241 -7.51 19.50 11.82
N VAL A 242 -8.36 18.47 11.96
CA VAL A 242 -8.73 17.53 10.90
C VAL A 242 -9.40 18.28 9.73
N ALA A 243 -10.34 19.17 10.01
CA ALA A 243 -10.99 20.01 9.00
C ALA A 243 -9.98 20.97 8.30
N GLU A 244 -9.01 21.51 9.04
CA GLU A 244 -8.00 22.39 8.46
C GLU A 244 -7.03 21.64 7.52
N ILE A 245 -6.54 20.46 7.93
CA ILE A 245 -5.75 19.55 7.07
C ILE A 245 -6.53 19.28 5.78
N ALA A 246 -7.81 18.94 5.92
CA ALA A 246 -8.63 18.57 4.78
C ALA A 246 -8.79 19.72 3.78
N ARG A 247 -9.12 20.91 4.28
CA ARG A 247 -9.29 22.11 3.46
C ARG A 247 -8.00 22.50 2.74
N LYS A 248 -6.85 22.46 3.42
CA LYS A 248 -5.54 22.84 2.84
C LYS A 248 -5.10 21.89 1.74
N ALA A 249 -5.34 20.59 1.87
CA ALA A 249 -4.98 19.58 0.86
C ALA A 249 -6.07 19.28 -0.17
N GLY A 250 -7.21 19.98 -0.10
CA GLY A 250 -8.37 19.74 -0.98
C GLY A 250 -8.92 18.31 -0.85
N ILE A 251 -8.96 17.78 0.37
CA ILE A 251 -9.46 16.45 0.71
C ILE A 251 -10.98 16.52 0.94
N ASP A 252 -11.72 15.57 0.36
CA ASP A 252 -13.18 15.48 0.50
C ASP A 252 -13.60 14.83 1.82
N ALA A 253 -12.84 13.84 2.28
CA ALA A 253 -13.08 13.18 3.56
C ALA A 253 -11.81 12.62 4.20
N ILE A 254 -11.87 12.49 5.51
CA ILE A 254 -10.78 11.94 6.32
C ILE A 254 -11.23 10.62 6.93
N LEU A 255 -10.41 9.59 6.72
CA LEU A 255 -10.55 8.29 7.35
C LEU A 255 -9.70 8.26 8.63
N VAL A 256 -10.34 7.95 9.74
CA VAL A 256 -9.70 7.75 11.05
C VAL A 256 -10.18 6.44 11.65
N GLY A 257 -9.41 5.87 12.58
CA GLY A 257 -9.80 4.62 13.21
C GLY A 257 -8.79 4.11 14.22
N SER A 258 -9.03 2.90 14.69
CA SER A 258 -8.19 2.18 15.64
C SER A 258 -7.98 0.73 15.20
N VAL A 259 -6.84 0.19 15.61
CA VAL A 259 -6.53 -1.24 15.57
C VAL A 259 -6.73 -1.75 16.98
N ASP A 260 -7.88 -2.38 17.21
CA ASP A 260 -8.34 -2.82 18.53
C ASP A 260 -7.69 -4.15 18.91
N THR A 261 -7.66 -5.08 17.95
CA THR A 261 -6.97 -6.37 18.08
C THR A 261 -6.01 -6.55 16.90
N TYR A 262 -4.79 -6.97 17.17
CA TYR A 262 -3.80 -7.39 16.18
C TYR A 262 -2.92 -8.46 16.83
N ARG A 263 -3.28 -9.72 16.64
CA ARG A 263 -2.63 -10.86 17.31
C ARG A 263 -2.19 -11.90 16.30
N SER A 264 -0.89 -12.19 16.27
CA SER A 264 -0.35 -13.31 15.52
C SER A 264 -0.89 -14.64 16.05
N GLY A 265 -1.08 -15.58 15.13
CA GLY A 265 -1.37 -16.96 15.49
C GLY A 265 -0.15 -17.64 16.12
N SER A 266 -0.38 -18.82 16.68
CA SER A 266 0.67 -19.71 17.18
C SER A 266 0.39 -21.13 16.70
N GLY A 267 1.24 -21.62 15.79
CA GLY A 267 1.08 -22.95 15.18
C GLY A 267 -0.30 -23.15 14.56
N THR A 268 -0.88 -24.33 14.78
CA THR A 268 -2.24 -24.68 14.33
C THR A 268 -3.33 -24.36 15.34
N ASP A 269 -2.96 -23.97 16.56
CA ASP A 269 -3.84 -24.00 17.72
C ASP A 269 -4.47 -22.65 18.02
N ILE A 270 -3.78 -21.56 17.67
CA ILE A 270 -4.26 -20.19 17.84
C ILE A 270 -4.29 -19.52 16.49
N ALA A 271 -5.49 -19.24 15.97
CA ALA A 271 -5.67 -18.47 14.76
C ALA A 271 -5.20 -17.02 14.96
N PRO A 272 -4.56 -16.41 13.94
CA PRO A 272 -4.34 -14.97 13.95
C PRO A 272 -5.68 -14.23 13.96
N GLU A 273 -5.73 -13.05 14.58
CA GLU A 273 -6.95 -12.24 14.63
C GLU A 273 -6.63 -10.76 14.52
N ALA A 274 -7.50 -10.03 13.81
CA ALA A 274 -7.45 -8.59 13.69
C ALA A 274 -8.84 -7.98 13.81
N GLU A 275 -8.97 -6.94 14.61
CA GLU A 275 -10.18 -6.14 14.76
C GLU A 275 -9.83 -4.68 14.50
N ILE A 276 -10.50 -4.10 13.50
CA ILE A 276 -10.21 -2.76 13.01
C ILE A 276 -11.52 -1.99 12.94
N SER A 277 -11.51 -0.83 13.61
CA SER A 277 -12.61 0.12 13.62
C SER A 277 -12.24 1.32 12.77
N ALA A 278 -13.12 1.75 11.88
CA ALA A 278 -12.89 2.90 11.01
C ALA A 278 -14.13 3.78 10.88
N ARG A 279 -13.91 5.09 10.74
CA ARG A 279 -14.95 6.07 10.46
C ARG A 279 -14.48 7.08 9.42
N LEU A 280 -15.38 7.42 8.50
CA LEU A 280 -15.17 8.38 7.44
C LEU A 280 -15.88 9.69 7.79
N ILE A 281 -15.13 10.78 7.78
CA ILE A 281 -15.59 12.11 8.15
C ILE A 281 -15.60 12.98 6.90
N ASP A 282 -16.76 13.50 6.51
CA ASP A 282 -16.86 14.51 5.45
C ASP A 282 -16.15 15.79 5.93
N ALA A 283 -15.11 16.19 5.20
CA ALA A 283 -14.26 17.32 5.54
C ALA A 283 -14.95 18.68 5.45
N ARG A 284 -15.97 18.80 4.58
CA ARG A 284 -16.69 20.05 4.32
C ARG A 284 -17.76 20.29 5.39
N LYS A 285 -18.41 19.21 5.82
CA LYS A 285 -19.52 19.24 6.79
C LYS A 285 -19.08 18.94 8.23
N ASN A 286 -17.85 18.47 8.42
CA ASN A 286 -17.32 17.98 9.70
C ASN A 286 -18.25 16.93 10.35
N LYS A 287 -18.75 16.00 9.53
CA LYS A 287 -19.75 14.99 9.95
C LYS A 287 -19.27 13.59 9.60
N VAL A 288 -19.43 12.66 10.52
CA VAL A 288 -19.25 11.23 10.24
C VAL A 288 -20.31 10.77 9.24
N ILE A 289 -19.89 10.35 8.05
CA ILE A 289 -20.77 9.87 6.98
C ILE A 289 -20.79 8.35 6.85
N TRP A 290 -19.86 7.66 7.55
CA TRP A 290 -19.81 6.22 7.66
C TRP A 290 -18.95 5.82 8.87
N CYS A 291 -19.31 4.74 9.55
CA CYS A 291 -18.45 4.05 10.52
C CYS A 291 -18.77 2.56 10.52
N ASN A 292 -17.76 1.73 10.73
CA ASN A 292 -17.93 0.29 10.89
C ASN A 292 -16.70 -0.34 11.56
N THR A 293 -16.87 -1.55 12.07
CA THR A 293 -15.82 -2.37 12.66
C THR A 293 -15.89 -3.77 12.06
N PHE A 294 -14.75 -4.33 11.69
CA PHE A 294 -14.67 -5.73 11.30
C PHE A 294 -13.63 -6.45 12.15
N HIS A 295 -14.08 -7.52 12.79
CA HIS A 295 -13.23 -8.54 13.40
C HIS A 295 -13.10 -9.70 12.42
N VAL A 296 -11.86 -10.13 12.17
CA VAL A 296 -11.54 -11.29 11.35
C VAL A 296 -10.61 -12.19 12.14
N LYS A 297 -10.90 -13.50 12.11
CA LYS A 297 -9.99 -14.55 12.57
C LYS A 297 -9.51 -15.36 11.39
N GLY A 298 -8.31 -15.92 11.52
CA GLY A 298 -7.64 -16.68 10.47
C GLY A 298 -8.41 -17.93 10.02
N ASP A 299 -9.27 -18.44 10.91
CA ASP A 299 -10.00 -19.68 10.73
C ASP A 299 -11.47 -19.47 10.31
N ASP A 300 -11.90 -18.22 10.09
CA ASP A 300 -13.30 -17.87 9.77
C ASP A 300 -13.80 -18.46 8.44
N ASP A 301 -12.93 -18.67 7.46
CA ASP A 301 -13.27 -19.12 6.10
C ASP A 301 -12.64 -20.49 5.77
N ILE A 302 -12.43 -21.35 6.76
CA ILE A 302 -11.88 -22.71 6.53
C ILE A 302 -12.93 -23.61 5.88
N PHE A 303 -12.55 -24.24 4.77
CA PHE A 303 -13.25 -25.35 4.13
C PHE A 303 -12.44 -26.65 4.29
N MET A 304 -12.82 -27.72 3.58
CA MET A 304 -12.12 -29.01 3.63
C MET A 304 -10.60 -28.87 3.43
N LEU A 305 -9.80 -29.58 4.25
CA LEU A 305 -8.33 -29.62 4.17
C LEU A 305 -7.64 -28.26 4.38
N ASP A 306 -8.06 -27.47 5.36
CA ASP A 306 -7.49 -26.15 5.72
C ASP A 306 -7.52 -25.10 4.58
N TRP A 307 -8.29 -25.34 3.52
CA TRP A 307 -8.45 -24.38 2.44
C TRP A 307 -9.15 -23.12 2.94
N GLY A 308 -8.61 -21.95 2.58
CA GLY A 308 -9.15 -20.65 3.03
C GLY A 308 -8.59 -20.16 4.37
N ARG A 309 -7.80 -20.98 5.08
CA ARG A 309 -7.11 -20.58 6.31
C ARG A 309 -6.12 -19.44 6.07
N ILE A 310 -6.18 -18.41 6.92
CA ILE A 310 -5.21 -17.31 6.94
C ILE A 310 -4.30 -17.50 8.14
N ARG A 311 -2.98 -17.57 7.88
CA ARG A 311 -1.98 -17.88 8.91
C ARG A 311 -1.25 -16.67 9.46
N SER A 312 -1.23 -15.55 8.73
CA SER A 312 -0.66 -14.28 9.21
C SER A 312 -1.73 -13.31 9.74
N VAL A 313 -1.38 -12.61 10.81
CA VAL A 313 -2.20 -11.50 11.33
C VAL A 313 -2.30 -10.37 10.32
N GLU A 314 -1.25 -10.14 9.56
CA GLU A 314 -1.20 -9.11 8.54
C GLU A 314 -2.22 -9.36 7.41
N ASN A 315 -2.36 -10.61 6.94
CA ASN A 315 -3.41 -10.96 5.97
C ASN A 315 -4.82 -10.91 6.58
N THR A 316 -4.94 -11.13 7.89
CA THR A 316 -6.21 -11.01 8.63
C THR A 316 -6.65 -9.54 8.71
N ALA A 317 -5.71 -8.64 9.03
CA ALA A 317 -5.91 -7.19 8.98
C ALA A 317 -6.22 -6.72 7.56
N TYR A 318 -5.49 -7.21 6.55
CA TYR A 318 -5.77 -6.91 5.14
C TYR A 318 -7.21 -7.27 4.74
N LYS A 319 -7.69 -8.44 5.16
CA LYS A 319 -9.06 -8.88 4.93
C LYS A 319 -10.10 -8.02 5.67
N ALA A 320 -9.82 -7.61 6.90
CA ALA A 320 -10.67 -6.68 7.64
C ALA A 320 -10.76 -5.32 6.93
N VAL A 321 -9.63 -4.75 6.51
CA VAL A 321 -9.61 -3.48 5.75
C VAL A 321 -10.32 -3.59 4.41
N LYS A 322 -10.14 -4.68 3.67
CA LYS A 322 -10.88 -4.92 2.42
C LYS A 322 -12.39 -4.96 2.63
N LYS A 323 -12.86 -5.58 3.72
CA LYS A 323 -14.28 -5.56 4.12
C LYS A 323 -14.74 -4.14 4.48
N LEU A 324 -13.95 -3.38 5.25
CA LEU A 324 -14.21 -1.99 5.60
C LEU A 324 -14.34 -1.09 4.35
N VAL A 325 -13.37 -1.12 3.44
CA VAL A 325 -13.38 -0.30 2.22
C VAL A 325 -14.57 -0.64 1.31
N LYS A 326 -14.89 -1.94 1.17
CA LYS A 326 -16.07 -2.38 0.41
C LYS A 326 -17.38 -1.89 1.03
N ASP A 327 -17.50 -1.92 2.36
CA ASP A 327 -18.68 -1.41 3.05
C ASP A 327 -18.78 0.13 2.99
N MET A 328 -17.64 0.81 3.07
CA MET A 328 -17.53 2.27 2.95
C MET A 328 -18.02 2.80 1.59
N GLU A 329 -18.09 1.99 0.55
CA GLU A 329 -18.72 2.38 -0.73
C GLU A 329 -20.20 2.77 -0.60
N LYS A 330 -20.85 2.37 0.50
CA LYS A 330 -22.24 2.69 0.84
C LYS A 330 -22.38 4.01 1.62
N ALA A 331 -21.27 4.70 1.91
CA ALA A 331 -21.28 5.96 2.63
C ALA A 331 -22.20 6.98 1.95
N LYS A 332 -23.00 7.69 2.75
CA LYS A 332 -23.94 8.70 2.26
C LYS A 332 -23.25 10.05 2.23
N TRP A 333 -22.75 10.43 1.06
CA TRP A 333 -22.07 11.71 0.80
C TRP A 333 -23.01 12.92 0.72
N GLN A 334 -24.33 12.70 0.82
CA GLN A 334 -25.38 13.71 0.67
C GLN A 334 -25.50 14.68 1.84
#